data_AF-A0A536IP19-F1
#
_entry.id   AF-A0A536IP19-F1
#
_cell.length_a   1.000
_cell.length_b   1.000
_cell.length_c   1.000
_cell.angle_alpha   90.00
_cell.angle_beta   90.00
_cell.angle_gamma   90.00
#
_symmetry.space_group_name_H-M   'P 1'
#
loop_
_entity.id
_entity.type
_entity.pdbx_description
1 polymer ?
#
loop_
_entity_poly.entity_id
_entity_poly.type
_entity_poly.pdbx_seq_one_letter_code
_entity_poly.pdbx_strand_id
1 'polypeptide(L)'
;FAYRIRDELVPASLLSAARQSWDDAVRIGATAGYRNAQVSLLAPTGTISFMMDCDTTGVEPDIALVKYKKLVGGGMLKLVNGTVPSALRRLGYTETETSAITAYVERHGTIEGAPGVTDEHLAVFDCAFKPQNGVRTIHHMGHIKMMGAVQPFISGAISKTVNLPENASVDDVSEAYVEAWKHGLKAIAIYRDGSKKVQPVNTTNKESNAKTAEKIVERIVEVTRPQRRRLADTRASLTHKFSIEGHEGYITVGTPGELFVTMAKEGSTLSGMMDSFATSISLLFQYGVPLVHLVEKFGHMRFEPSGWTGNPEIGFAKSIVDYVFRWLGNRFLSEPDRAALGLVRTTEVADATSQLELLNRVVQLATPETQATNGNGHAVAPVPDAPGYRRLNSTPDAPPCPRCGWLTVRSGTCHKCENCGETTGCS
;
A
#
# COMPACT_ATOMS: atom_id res chain seq x y z
N PHE A 1 2.43 32.73 16.38
CA PHE A 1 1.99 31.65 17.29
C PHE A 1 2.90 31.50 18.51
N ALA A 2 4.23 31.54 18.37
CA ALA A 2 5.16 31.43 19.52
C ALA A 2 4.91 32.46 20.65
N TYR A 3 4.52 33.69 20.31
CA TYR A 3 4.18 34.73 21.28
C TYR A 3 2.85 34.51 22.04
N ARG A 4 2.00 33.58 21.57
CA ARG A 4 0.75 33.18 22.27
C ARG A 4 0.95 32.01 23.24
N ILE A 5 2.16 31.44 23.30
CA ILE A 5 2.48 30.38 24.25
C ILE A 5 2.50 31.01 25.66
N ARG A 6 1.79 30.38 26.59
CA ARG A 6 1.76 30.76 28.01
C ARG A 6 3.12 30.45 28.63
N ASP A 7 3.74 31.47 29.22
CA ASP A 7 5.06 31.41 29.84
C ASP A 7 5.11 30.52 31.07
N GLU A 8 4.05 30.48 31.86
CA GLU A 8 3.92 29.60 33.03
C GLU A 8 3.90 28.08 32.71
N LEU A 9 3.70 27.69 31.45
CA LEU A 9 3.59 26.28 31.04
C LEU A 9 4.86 25.72 30.41
N VAL A 10 5.88 26.56 30.14
CA VAL A 10 7.05 26.18 29.35
C VAL A 10 8.32 26.74 30.00
N PRO A 11 9.42 25.99 30.09
CA PRO A 11 10.69 26.52 30.57
C PRO A 11 11.09 27.79 29.83
N ALA A 12 11.52 28.82 30.56
CA ALA A 12 11.81 30.14 30.00
C ALA A 12 12.82 30.10 28.83
N SER A 13 13.83 29.24 28.93
CA SER A 13 14.82 29.03 27.87
C SER A 13 14.19 28.49 26.58
N LEU A 14 13.28 27.52 26.69
CA LEU A 14 12.58 26.93 25.54
C LEU A 14 11.62 27.93 24.89
N LEU A 15 10.89 28.71 25.70
CA LEU A 15 10.01 29.76 25.19
C LEU A 15 10.80 30.85 24.46
N SER A 16 11.93 31.29 25.02
CA SER A 16 12.82 32.26 24.38
C SER A 16 13.37 31.74 23.05
N ALA A 17 13.85 30.49 23.01
CA ALA A 17 14.35 29.86 21.79
C ALA A 17 13.27 29.72 20.71
N ALA A 18 12.04 29.38 21.11
CA ALA A 18 10.91 29.28 20.20
C ALA A 18 10.56 30.65 19.58
N ARG A 19 10.52 31.72 20.38
CA ARG A 19 10.27 33.09 19.88
C ARG A 19 11.39 33.55 18.95
N GLN A 20 12.64 33.42 19.38
CA GLN A 20 13.82 33.78 18.58
C GLN A 20 13.83 33.07 17.22
N SER A 21 13.52 31.78 17.18
CA SER A 21 13.50 31.01 15.93
C SER A 21 12.49 31.57 14.91
N TRP A 22 11.33 32.04 15.37
CA TRP A 22 10.33 32.65 14.50
C TRP A 22 10.69 34.08 14.11
N ASP A 23 11.29 34.86 15.01
CA ASP A 23 11.77 36.20 14.70
C ASP A 23 12.89 36.17 13.65
N ASP A 24 13.81 35.21 13.77
CA ASP A 24 14.86 34.97 12.76
C ASP A 24 14.28 34.52 11.42
N ALA A 25 13.28 33.62 11.43
CA ALA A 25 12.62 33.20 10.19
C ALA A 25 11.96 34.36 9.43
N VAL A 26 11.38 35.33 10.14
CA VAL A 26 10.81 36.55 9.53
C VAL A 26 11.92 37.49 9.07
N ARG A 27 12.87 37.80 9.96
CA ARG A 27 13.95 38.78 9.70
C ARG A 27 14.85 38.35 8.54
N ILE A 28 15.35 37.10 8.57
CA ILE A 28 16.24 36.57 7.54
C ILE A 28 15.46 36.36 6.24
N GLY A 29 14.25 35.83 6.33
CA GLY A 29 13.39 35.58 5.16
C GLY A 29 13.01 36.85 4.41
N ALA A 30 12.83 37.99 5.11
CA ALA A 30 12.57 39.27 4.47
C ALA A 30 13.74 39.78 3.61
N THR A 31 14.98 39.44 3.97
CA THR A 31 16.19 39.88 3.24
C THR A 31 16.66 38.88 2.18
N ALA A 32 16.55 37.58 2.47
CA ALA A 32 17.12 36.52 1.63
C ALA A 32 16.06 35.74 0.84
N GLY A 33 14.78 35.98 1.12
CA GLY A 33 13.67 35.18 0.60
C GLY A 33 13.57 33.79 1.26
N TYR A 34 12.59 33.01 0.80
CA TYR A 34 12.36 31.63 1.24
C TYR A 34 12.59 30.67 0.07
N ARG A 35 13.42 29.64 0.27
CA ARG A 35 13.72 28.65 -0.78
C ARG A 35 12.56 27.69 -1.03
N ASN A 36 11.80 27.35 0.01
CA ASN A 36 10.73 26.35 -0.02
C ASN A 36 9.39 27.03 0.32
N ALA A 37 8.37 26.82 -0.50
CA ALA A 37 7.02 27.32 -0.25
C ALA A 37 6.34 26.62 0.95
N GLN A 38 6.76 25.39 1.25
CA GLN A 38 6.29 24.59 2.38
C GLN A 38 7.49 23.82 2.95
N VAL A 39 7.65 23.80 4.28
CA VAL A 39 8.85 23.29 4.97
C VAL A 39 8.56 22.15 5.95
N SER A 40 7.34 22.04 6.44
CA SER A 40 6.96 21.09 7.50
C SER A 40 5.55 20.56 7.30
N LEU A 41 5.37 19.27 7.63
CA LEU A 41 4.10 18.56 7.72
C LEU A 41 4.28 17.35 8.64
N LEU A 42 3.19 16.71 9.06
CA LEU A 42 3.26 15.44 9.80
C LEU A 42 2.72 14.30 8.94
N ALA A 43 3.63 13.46 8.45
CA ALA A 43 3.30 12.29 7.63
C ALA A 43 2.98 11.05 8.50
N PRO A 44 2.34 10.01 7.94
CA PRO A 44 2.24 8.73 8.63
C PRO A 44 3.63 8.13 8.86
N THR A 45 3.94 7.77 10.10
CA THR A 45 5.27 7.25 10.47
C THR A 45 5.27 5.76 10.82
N GLY A 46 4.20 5.01 10.53
CA GLY A 46 4.02 3.63 11.03
C GLY A 46 5.25 2.72 10.91
N THR A 47 5.83 2.58 9.71
CA THR A 47 7.00 1.70 9.49
C THR A 47 8.27 2.24 10.15
N ILE A 48 8.52 3.55 10.04
CA ILE A 48 9.74 4.16 10.57
C ILE A 48 9.73 4.28 12.10
N SER A 49 8.57 4.57 12.71
CA SER A 49 8.38 4.59 14.15
C SER A 49 8.68 3.22 14.76
N PHE A 50 8.27 2.14 14.08
CA PHE A 50 8.63 0.80 14.53
C PHE A 50 10.13 0.52 14.42
N MET A 51 10.78 0.96 13.34
CA MET A 51 12.24 0.84 13.19
C MET A 51 13.01 1.64 14.24
N MET A 52 12.48 2.78 14.66
CA MET A 52 13.06 3.68 15.66
C MET A 52 12.64 3.35 17.10
N ASP A 53 11.90 2.25 17.30
CA ASP A 53 11.38 1.83 18.62
C ASP A 53 10.53 2.91 19.33
N CYS A 54 9.75 3.66 18.55
CA CYS A 54 8.81 4.64 19.10
C CYS A 54 7.51 3.97 19.54
N ASP A 55 7.05 4.25 20.76
CA ASP A 55 5.74 3.80 21.26
C ASP A 55 4.56 4.41 20.47
N THR A 56 4.70 5.67 20.03
CA THR A 56 3.67 6.45 19.33
C THR A 56 4.09 6.87 17.92
N THR A 57 3.12 7.11 17.04
CA THR A 57 3.30 7.52 15.65
C THR A 57 2.93 8.99 15.44
N GLY A 58 3.91 9.83 15.11
CA GLY A 58 3.69 11.27 14.90
C GLY A 58 3.13 11.95 16.16
N VAL A 59 1.91 12.49 16.06
CA VAL A 59 1.19 13.12 17.19
C VAL A 59 -0.02 12.28 17.63
N GLU A 60 -0.04 11.00 17.28
CA GLU A 60 -1.06 10.05 17.71
C GLU A 60 -0.86 9.67 19.18
N PRO A 61 -1.93 9.60 19.98
CA PRO A 61 -1.82 8.87 21.24
C PRO A 61 -1.50 7.42 20.93
N ASP A 62 -0.94 6.73 21.93
CA ASP A 62 -0.67 5.33 21.75
C ASP A 62 -1.97 4.55 21.49
N ILE A 63 -1.92 3.51 20.66
CA ILE A 63 -3.07 2.70 20.27
C ILE A 63 -3.64 1.96 21.49
N ALA A 64 -2.76 1.32 22.26
CA ALA A 64 -3.06 0.62 23.51
C ALA A 64 -1.75 0.32 24.26
N LEU A 65 -1.80 0.17 25.58
CA LEU A 65 -0.62 -0.20 26.38
C LEU A 65 -0.05 -1.57 26.03
N VAL A 66 -0.90 -2.49 25.55
CA VAL A 66 -0.50 -3.79 25.02
C VAL A 66 -1.21 -4.01 23.69
N LYS A 67 -0.44 -4.31 22.65
CA LYS A 67 -0.90 -4.43 21.27
C LYS A 67 -0.48 -5.78 20.70
N TYR A 68 -1.29 -6.32 19.79
CA TYR A 68 -0.95 -7.53 19.04
C TYR A 68 -0.88 -7.22 17.56
N LYS A 69 0.28 -7.50 16.96
CA LYS A 69 0.54 -7.32 15.53
C LYS A 69 0.64 -8.66 14.83
N LYS A 70 -0.14 -8.87 13.77
CA LYS A 70 -0.04 -10.06 12.92
C LYS A 70 1.21 -9.98 12.04
N LEU A 71 1.97 -11.07 11.98
CA LEU A 71 3.17 -11.17 11.14
C LEU A 71 2.82 -11.71 9.75
N VAL A 72 3.57 -11.26 8.73
CA VAL A 72 3.45 -11.79 7.36
C VAL A 72 4.02 -13.22 7.39
N GLY A 73 3.15 -14.23 7.31
CA GLY A 73 3.51 -15.65 7.48
C GLY A 73 2.80 -16.35 8.64
N GLY A 74 1.94 -15.65 9.38
CA GLY A 74 1.21 -16.21 10.52
C GLY A 74 1.93 -15.95 11.85
N GLY A 75 1.18 -16.07 12.95
CA GLY A 75 1.64 -15.71 14.29
C GLY A 75 1.40 -14.25 14.68
N MET A 76 1.55 -13.95 15.96
CA MET A 76 1.30 -12.64 16.55
C MET A 76 2.49 -12.18 17.38
N LEU A 77 2.90 -10.93 17.18
CA LEU A 77 3.87 -10.23 18.00
C LEU A 77 3.13 -9.39 19.04
N LYS A 78 3.39 -9.64 20.32
CA LYS A 78 2.91 -8.81 21.42
C LYS A 78 3.87 -7.63 21.63
N LEU A 79 3.34 -6.43 21.61
CA LEU A 79 4.07 -5.18 21.84
C LEU A 79 3.54 -4.56 23.13
N VAL A 80 4.43 -4.27 24.07
CA VAL A 80 4.09 -3.63 25.36
C VAL A 80 4.70 -2.24 25.36
N ASN A 81 3.93 -1.24 25.77
CA ASN A 81 4.36 0.15 25.82
C ASN A 81 5.55 0.33 26.78
N GLY A 82 6.66 0.88 26.26
CA GLY A 82 7.91 1.06 27.00
C GLY A 82 7.92 2.29 27.93
N THR A 83 7.03 3.26 27.70
CA THR A 83 6.96 4.50 28.48
C THR A 83 6.26 4.39 29.83
N VAL A 84 5.43 3.34 30.06
CA VAL A 84 4.67 3.16 31.32
C VAL A 84 5.55 3.28 32.57
N PRO A 85 6.72 2.62 32.68
CA PRO A 85 7.56 2.72 33.89
C PRO A 85 8.08 4.15 34.14
N SER A 86 8.42 4.87 33.07
CA SER A 86 8.90 6.26 33.18
C SER A 86 7.81 7.21 33.66
N ALA A 87 6.59 7.04 33.14
CA ALA A 87 5.43 7.80 33.57
C ALA A 87 5.08 7.53 35.04
N LEU A 88 5.08 6.28 35.48
CA LEU A 88 4.83 5.92 36.88
C LEU A 88 5.87 6.54 37.84
N ARG A 89 7.16 6.46 37.51
CA ARG A 89 8.19 7.14 38.31
C ARG A 89 7.94 8.65 38.43
N ARG A 90 7.53 9.30 37.34
CA ARG A 90 7.23 10.73 37.33
C ARG A 90 6.01 11.08 38.18
N LEU A 91 5.05 10.15 38.29
CA LEU A 91 3.88 10.27 39.16
C LEU A 91 4.18 9.92 40.63
N GLY A 92 5.43 9.56 40.96
CA GLY A 92 5.88 9.33 42.33
C GLY A 92 5.81 7.88 42.82
N TYR A 93 5.48 6.93 41.95
CA TYR A 93 5.49 5.51 42.31
C TYR A 93 6.92 4.98 42.51
N THR A 94 7.09 4.11 43.49
CA THR A 94 8.36 3.42 43.77
C THR A 94 8.71 2.41 42.68
N GLU A 95 9.95 1.93 42.64
CA GLU A 95 10.36 0.90 41.66
C GLU A 95 9.62 -0.43 41.86
N THR A 96 9.28 -0.77 43.11
CA THR A 96 8.51 -1.99 43.43
C THR A 96 7.08 -1.88 42.90
N GLU A 97 6.41 -0.75 43.13
CA GLU A 97 5.08 -0.47 42.58
C GLU A 97 5.12 -0.43 41.05
N THR A 98 6.09 0.28 40.49
CA THR A 98 6.27 0.41 39.04
C THR A 98 6.42 -0.95 38.38
N SER A 99 7.23 -1.85 38.96
CA SER A 99 7.43 -3.20 38.47
C SER A 99 6.15 -4.04 38.59
N ALA A 100 5.43 -3.94 39.71
CA ALA A 100 4.17 -4.65 39.92
C ALA A 100 3.08 -4.21 38.93
N ILE A 101 2.93 -2.90 38.72
CA ILE A 101 1.97 -2.31 37.79
C ILE A 101 2.34 -2.67 36.35
N THR A 102 3.61 -2.59 35.96
CA THR A 102 4.05 -2.97 34.62
C THR A 102 3.78 -4.45 34.33
N ALA A 103 4.08 -5.34 35.30
CA ALA A 103 3.76 -6.76 35.19
C ALA A 103 2.25 -7.04 35.18
N TYR A 104 1.43 -6.18 35.80
CA TYR A 104 -0.02 -6.24 35.73
C TYR A 104 -0.51 -5.85 34.32
N VAL A 105 -0.03 -4.72 33.78
CA VAL A 105 -0.37 -4.24 32.43
C VAL A 105 0.01 -5.27 31.38
N GLU A 106 1.19 -5.86 31.48
CA GLU A 106 1.62 -6.90 30.54
C GLU A 106 0.67 -8.11 30.56
N ARG A 107 0.19 -8.53 31.74
CA ARG A 107 -0.70 -9.69 31.88
C ARG A 107 -2.14 -9.39 31.48
N HIS A 108 -2.67 -8.23 31.85
CA HIS A 108 -4.08 -7.89 31.72
C HIS A 108 -4.40 -7.00 30.52
N GLY A 109 -3.39 -6.43 29.86
CA GLY A 109 -3.55 -5.55 28.71
C GLY A 109 -4.18 -4.18 29.04
N THR A 110 -4.32 -3.85 30.31
CA THR A 110 -4.84 -2.57 30.82
C THR A 110 -4.15 -2.22 32.13
N ILE A 111 -4.12 -0.93 32.47
CA ILE A 111 -3.69 -0.45 33.79
C ILE A 111 -4.85 -0.37 34.79
N GLU A 112 -6.09 -0.41 34.32
CA GLU A 112 -7.28 -0.35 35.16
C GLU A 112 -7.31 -1.56 36.12
N GLY A 113 -7.44 -1.30 37.42
CA GLY A 113 -7.39 -2.34 38.45
C GLY A 113 -5.97 -2.80 38.84
N ALA A 114 -4.92 -2.17 38.32
CA ALA A 114 -3.56 -2.44 38.76
C ALA A 114 -3.38 -2.06 40.25
N PRO A 115 -2.72 -2.91 41.06
CA PRO A 115 -2.60 -2.69 42.50
C PRO A 115 -1.80 -1.42 42.79
N GLY A 116 -2.32 -0.59 43.68
CA GLY A 116 -1.67 0.65 44.14
C GLY A 116 -1.86 1.86 43.22
N VAL A 117 -2.42 1.70 42.02
CA VAL A 117 -2.69 2.84 41.12
C VAL A 117 -3.91 3.62 41.60
N THR A 118 -3.77 4.93 41.72
CA THR A 118 -4.89 5.83 42.04
C THR A 118 -5.73 6.15 40.80
N ASP A 119 -7.04 6.36 40.98
CA ASP A 119 -7.96 6.70 39.89
C ASP A 119 -7.57 7.98 39.15
N GLU A 120 -7.00 8.95 39.87
CA GLU A 120 -6.51 10.21 39.30
C GLU A 120 -5.37 9.98 38.29
N HIS A 121 -4.52 8.99 38.53
CA HIS A 121 -3.40 8.68 37.65
C HIS A 121 -3.79 7.87 36.41
N LEU A 122 -4.96 7.22 36.39
CA LEU A 122 -5.39 6.38 35.26
C LEU A 122 -5.45 7.15 33.94
N ALA A 123 -5.92 8.41 33.97
CA ALA A 123 -6.08 9.23 32.77
C ALA A 123 -4.77 9.48 32.00
N VAL A 124 -3.62 9.38 32.67
CA VAL A 124 -2.29 9.53 32.03
C VAL A 124 -2.01 8.40 31.03
N PHE A 125 -2.63 7.24 31.23
CA PHE A 125 -2.39 6.02 30.46
C PHE A 125 -3.53 5.70 29.48
N ASP A 126 -4.49 6.61 29.32
CA ASP A 126 -5.58 6.44 28.36
C ASP A 126 -5.00 6.39 26.93
N CYS A 127 -5.43 5.40 26.16
CA CYS A 127 -4.98 5.18 24.78
C CYS A 127 -6.08 5.49 23.75
N ALA A 128 -5.74 5.40 22.46
CA ALA A 128 -6.67 5.65 21.36
C ALA A 128 -7.81 4.63 21.29
N PHE A 129 -7.54 3.36 21.60
CA PHE A 129 -8.52 2.29 21.57
C PHE A 129 -8.76 1.71 22.96
N LYS A 130 -9.97 1.17 23.11
CA LYS A 130 -10.42 0.55 24.35
C LYS A 130 -9.60 -0.72 24.59
N PRO A 131 -8.91 -0.84 25.74
CA PRO A 131 -8.21 -2.06 26.08
C PRO A 131 -9.22 -3.19 26.33
N GLN A 132 -8.82 -4.43 26.08
CA GLN A 132 -9.71 -5.59 26.20
C GLN A 132 -10.39 -5.70 27.57
N ASN A 133 -9.64 -5.44 28.64
CA ASN A 133 -10.10 -5.59 30.03
C ASN A 133 -10.32 -4.25 30.73
N GLY A 134 -10.50 -3.16 29.98
CA GLY A 134 -10.74 -1.84 30.54
C GLY A 134 -11.83 -1.08 29.79
N VAL A 135 -12.16 0.11 30.30
CA VAL A 135 -13.24 0.95 29.75
C VAL A 135 -12.75 2.30 29.26
N ARG A 136 -11.54 2.71 29.62
CA ARG A 136 -11.05 4.06 29.36
C ARG A 136 -10.39 4.17 27.99
N THR A 137 -10.63 5.31 27.33
CA THR A 137 -10.02 5.71 26.06
C THR A 137 -9.95 7.22 25.99
N ILE A 138 -9.02 7.73 25.17
CA ILE A 138 -9.01 9.14 24.81
C ILE A 138 -10.23 9.44 23.94
N HIS A 139 -11.05 10.39 24.38
CA HIS A 139 -12.19 10.86 23.59
C HIS A 139 -11.72 11.44 22.25
N HIS A 140 -12.48 11.25 21.17
CA HIS A 140 -12.11 11.68 19.82
C HIS A 140 -11.78 13.19 19.74
N MET A 141 -12.45 14.02 20.55
CA MET A 141 -12.10 15.44 20.68
C MET A 141 -10.69 15.71 21.23
N GLY A 142 -10.13 14.81 22.03
CA GLY A 142 -8.73 14.88 22.44
C GLY A 142 -7.78 14.77 21.25
N HIS A 143 -8.11 13.93 20.26
CA HIS A 143 -7.32 13.82 19.02
C HIS A 143 -7.37 15.13 18.22
N ILE A 144 -8.57 15.68 18.05
CA ILE A 144 -8.79 16.93 17.30
C ILE A 144 -8.10 18.11 17.97
N LYS A 145 -8.25 18.27 19.30
CA LYS A 145 -7.61 19.34 20.06
C LYS A 145 -6.08 19.25 19.97
N MET A 146 -5.51 18.04 20.06
CA MET A 146 -4.07 17.84 19.87
C MET A 146 -3.61 18.24 18.47
N MET A 147 -4.33 17.82 17.43
CA MET A 147 -4.04 18.23 16.06
C MET A 147 -4.14 19.75 15.91
N GLY A 148 -5.16 20.38 16.50
CA GLY A 148 -5.40 21.82 16.44
C GLY A 148 -4.33 22.63 17.15
N ALA A 149 -3.76 22.09 18.23
CA ALA A 149 -2.63 22.70 18.93
C ALA A 149 -1.35 22.70 18.07
N VAL A 150 -1.15 21.67 17.26
CA VAL A 150 0.06 21.48 16.43
C VAL A 150 -0.04 22.17 15.08
N GLN A 151 -1.23 22.17 14.46
CA GLN A 151 -1.47 22.66 13.10
C GLN A 151 -0.93 24.08 12.80
N PRO A 152 -0.95 25.06 13.74
CA PRO A 152 -0.40 26.40 13.52
C PRO A 152 1.12 26.46 13.34
N PHE A 153 1.85 25.43 13.80
CA PHE A 153 3.32 25.38 13.76
C PHE A 153 3.86 24.66 12.52
N ILE A 154 2.98 24.13 11.67
CA ILE A 154 3.36 23.42 10.46
C ILE A 154 2.74 24.03 9.20
N SER A 155 3.54 24.09 8.14
CA SER A 155 3.10 24.68 6.86
C SER A 155 2.14 23.76 6.09
N GLY A 156 2.27 22.44 6.23
CA GLY A 156 1.39 21.43 5.65
C GLY A 156 0.31 20.93 6.61
N ALA A 157 -0.32 19.82 6.24
CA ALA A 157 -1.35 19.15 7.02
C ALA A 157 -0.77 18.07 7.96
N ILE A 158 -1.65 17.51 8.79
CA ILE A 158 -1.35 16.42 9.71
C ILE A 158 -2.05 15.15 9.19
N SER A 159 -1.29 14.13 8.87
CA SER A 159 -1.81 12.82 8.44
C SER A 159 -1.94 11.88 9.64
N LYS A 160 -2.77 12.29 10.60
CA LYS A 160 -3.16 11.54 11.79
C LYS A 160 -4.63 11.13 11.69
N THR A 161 -4.95 9.92 12.14
CA THR A 161 -6.34 9.46 12.22
C THR A 161 -7.00 9.84 13.56
N VAL A 162 -8.24 10.34 13.50
CA VAL A 162 -9.12 10.52 14.65
C VAL A 162 -9.91 9.24 14.84
N ASN A 163 -9.67 8.55 15.95
CA ASN A 163 -10.32 7.28 16.27
C ASN A 163 -11.61 7.55 17.05
N LEU A 164 -12.72 6.96 16.60
CA LEU A 164 -14.01 6.98 17.27
C LEU A 164 -14.38 5.55 17.70
N PRO A 165 -15.12 5.38 18.80
CA PRO A 165 -15.58 4.07 19.23
C PRO A 165 -16.60 3.47 18.25
N GLU A 166 -16.78 2.16 18.30
CA GLU A 166 -17.69 1.42 17.41
C GLU A 166 -19.13 1.95 17.47
N ASN A 167 -19.58 2.39 18.65
CA ASN A 167 -20.92 2.94 18.88
C ASN A 167 -21.08 4.41 18.47
N ALA A 168 -20.07 5.05 17.87
CA ALA A 168 -20.17 6.42 17.42
C ALA A 168 -21.24 6.59 16.33
N SER A 169 -22.11 7.57 16.55
CA SER A 169 -23.23 7.95 15.70
C SER A 169 -22.78 8.77 14.49
N VAL A 170 -23.73 9.03 13.58
CA VAL A 170 -23.51 9.95 12.45
C VAL A 170 -23.28 11.38 12.96
N ASP A 171 -23.96 11.76 14.04
CA ASP A 171 -23.82 13.10 14.64
C ASP A 171 -22.44 13.28 15.24
N ASP A 172 -21.88 12.26 15.92
CA ASP A 172 -20.51 12.30 16.45
C ASP A 172 -19.47 12.51 15.33
N VAL A 173 -19.66 11.84 14.18
CA VAL A 173 -18.78 11.99 13.01
C VAL A 173 -18.92 13.39 12.41
N SER A 174 -20.16 13.89 12.29
CA SER A 174 -20.46 15.23 11.79
C SER A 174 -19.81 16.30 12.68
N GLU A 175 -19.98 16.18 14.00
CA GLU A 175 -19.37 17.07 14.99
C GLU A 175 -17.85 17.04 14.89
N ALA A 176 -17.24 15.86 14.76
CA ALA A 176 -15.79 15.72 14.60
C ALA A 176 -15.26 16.49 13.37
N TYR A 177 -15.96 16.48 12.24
CA TYR A 177 -15.59 17.29 11.06
C TYR A 177 -15.75 18.80 11.32
N VAL A 178 -16.85 19.21 11.93
CA VAL A 178 -17.12 20.63 12.25
C VAL A 178 -16.10 21.18 13.23
N GLU A 179 -15.79 20.42 14.29
CA GLU A 179 -14.81 20.80 15.30
C GLU A 179 -13.40 20.83 14.72
N ALA A 180 -13.04 19.89 13.85
CA ALA A 180 -11.77 19.93 13.12
C ALA A 180 -11.60 21.21 12.30
N TRP A 181 -12.66 21.62 11.60
CA TRP A 181 -12.67 22.89 10.87
C TRP A 181 -12.52 24.10 11.80
N LYS A 182 -13.28 24.15 12.91
CA LYS A 182 -13.17 25.23 13.91
C LYS A 182 -11.77 25.32 14.53
N HIS A 183 -11.10 24.17 14.70
CA HIS A 183 -9.72 24.09 15.17
C HIS A 183 -8.66 24.44 14.10
N GLY A 184 -9.08 24.79 12.88
CA GLY A 184 -8.19 25.21 11.80
C GLY A 184 -7.41 24.06 11.16
N LEU A 185 -7.88 22.82 11.29
CA LEU A 185 -7.24 21.65 10.67
C LEU A 185 -7.35 21.73 9.15
N LYS A 186 -6.22 21.51 8.48
CA LYS A 186 -6.15 21.53 7.00
C LYS A 186 -6.66 20.23 6.38
N ALA A 187 -6.59 19.14 7.13
CA ALA A 187 -7.08 17.82 6.76
C ALA A 187 -7.47 17.04 8.02
N ILE A 188 -8.42 16.13 7.86
CA ILE A 188 -8.82 15.18 8.90
C ILE A 188 -9.16 13.84 8.26
N ALA A 189 -8.70 12.76 8.89
CA ALA A 189 -9.10 11.40 8.60
C ALA A 189 -9.80 10.84 9.84
N ILE A 190 -10.97 10.24 9.64
CA ILE A 190 -11.77 9.63 10.71
C ILE A 190 -11.78 8.13 10.52
N TYR A 191 -11.60 7.41 11.63
CA TYR A 191 -11.79 5.97 11.70
C TYR A 191 -12.72 5.63 12.85
N ARG A 192 -13.88 5.05 12.53
CA ARG A 192 -14.74 4.43 13.53
C ARG A 192 -14.32 2.98 13.72
N ASP A 193 -14.12 2.56 14.96
CA ASP A 193 -13.76 1.18 15.24
C ASP A 193 -14.80 0.20 14.67
N GLY A 194 -14.31 -0.97 14.22
CA GLY A 194 -15.14 -1.97 13.52
C GLY A 194 -15.55 -1.62 12.08
N SER A 195 -15.27 -0.41 11.57
CA SER A 195 -15.67 -0.02 10.20
C SER A 195 -14.88 -0.70 9.07
N LYS A 196 -13.75 -1.36 9.37
CA LYS A 196 -12.95 -2.14 8.42
C LYS A 196 -12.88 -3.61 8.84
N LYS A 197 -13.01 -4.52 7.86
CA LYS A 197 -13.01 -5.99 8.07
C LYS A 197 -11.66 -6.54 8.57
N VAL A 198 -10.55 -5.90 8.22
CA VAL A 198 -9.20 -6.33 8.61
C VAL A 198 -8.47 -5.16 9.24
N GLN A 199 -8.04 -5.36 10.48
CA GLN A 199 -7.20 -4.43 11.24
C GLN A 199 -5.80 -5.04 11.41
N PRO A 200 -4.72 -4.32 11.06
CA PRO A 200 -3.36 -4.83 11.18
C PRO A 200 -2.84 -4.88 12.64
N VAL A 201 -3.45 -4.10 13.54
CA VAL A 201 -3.09 -4.03 14.97
C VAL A 201 -4.37 -4.04 15.80
N ASN A 202 -4.44 -4.94 16.78
CA ASN A 202 -5.61 -5.12 17.64
C ASN A 202 -5.23 -5.01 19.12
N THR A 203 -6.20 -4.60 19.95
CA THR A 203 -6.08 -4.59 21.42
C THR A 203 -6.40 -5.94 22.05
N THR A 204 -6.99 -6.87 21.30
CA THR A 204 -7.33 -8.22 21.76
C THR A 204 -6.45 -9.28 21.12
N ASN A 205 -6.14 -10.33 21.87
CA ASN A 205 -5.52 -11.56 21.35
C ASN A 205 -6.51 -12.46 20.57
N LYS A 206 -7.78 -12.04 20.41
CA LYS A 206 -8.81 -12.81 19.72
C LYS A 206 -8.89 -12.40 18.25
N GLU A 207 -9.18 -13.39 17.39
CA GLU A 207 -9.66 -13.18 16.02
C GLU A 207 -11.05 -12.53 16.07
N SER A 208 -11.11 -11.20 16.22
CA SER A 208 -12.37 -10.49 16.29
C SER A 208 -12.99 -10.38 14.88
N ASN A 209 -14.10 -11.12 14.70
CA ASN A 209 -15.12 -11.07 13.65
C ASN A 209 -14.94 -11.91 12.37
N ALA A 210 -14.89 -13.23 12.56
CA ALA A 210 -15.26 -14.25 11.56
C ALA A 210 -16.72 -14.76 11.75
N LYS A 211 -17.70 -13.89 12.04
CA LYS A 211 -19.11 -14.32 12.24
C LYS A 211 -20.07 -14.06 11.06
N THR A 212 -19.56 -13.59 9.92
CA THR A 212 -20.36 -13.55 8.67
C THR A 212 -19.50 -13.82 7.43
N ALA A 213 -18.57 -14.76 7.53
CA ALA A 213 -17.97 -15.37 6.35
C ALA A 213 -18.57 -16.76 6.23
N GLU A 214 -19.34 -16.97 5.15
CA GLU A 214 -19.84 -18.29 4.77
C GLU A 214 -18.71 -19.32 4.85
N LYS A 215 -19.07 -20.54 5.28
CA LYS A 215 -18.21 -21.72 5.44
C LYS A 215 -17.12 -21.80 4.37
N ILE A 216 -15.95 -21.25 4.65
CA ILE A 216 -14.71 -21.72 4.05
C ILE A 216 -14.25 -22.83 4.98
N VAL A 217 -14.33 -24.05 4.46
CA VAL A 217 -13.88 -25.27 5.12
C VAL A 217 -12.51 -25.02 5.76
N GLU A 218 -12.45 -25.06 7.08
CA GLU A 218 -11.22 -25.05 7.86
C GLU A 218 -10.34 -26.22 7.42
N ARG A 219 -9.39 -25.95 6.52
CA ARG A 219 -8.25 -26.83 6.34
C ARG A 219 -7.21 -26.36 7.33
N ILE A 220 -7.03 -27.14 8.39
CA ILE A 220 -5.90 -27.04 9.32
C ILE A 220 -4.63 -26.96 8.47
N VAL A 221 -4.06 -25.76 8.32
CA VAL A 221 -2.72 -25.60 7.77
C VAL A 221 -1.78 -25.77 8.95
N GLU A 222 -1.31 -27.00 9.14
CA GLU A 222 -0.04 -27.22 9.83
C GLU A 222 0.96 -26.18 9.29
N VAL A 223 1.71 -25.51 10.18
CA VAL A 223 2.81 -24.64 9.76
C VAL A 223 3.88 -25.52 9.10
N THR A 224 3.64 -25.88 7.84
CA THR A 224 4.62 -26.54 6.99
C THR A 224 5.63 -25.46 6.68
N ARG A 225 6.74 -25.43 7.42
CA ARG A 225 7.94 -24.73 6.95
C ARG A 225 8.13 -25.17 5.48
N PRO A 226 8.19 -24.26 4.50
CA PRO A 226 8.30 -24.67 3.12
C PRO A 226 9.60 -25.47 3.00
N GLN A 227 9.46 -26.79 2.82
CA GLN A 227 10.61 -27.68 2.73
C GLN A 227 11.14 -27.57 1.32
N ARG A 228 12.44 -27.33 1.21
CA ARG A 228 13.12 -27.31 -0.08
C ARG A 228 12.95 -28.66 -0.75
N ARG A 229 12.24 -28.71 -1.86
CA ARG A 229 12.14 -29.89 -2.71
C ARG A 229 13.46 -30.06 -3.47
N ARG A 230 14.24 -31.07 -3.10
CA ARG A 230 15.40 -31.47 -3.90
C ARG A 230 14.93 -32.08 -5.22
N LEU A 231 15.61 -31.69 -6.29
CA LEU A 231 15.35 -32.20 -7.64
C LEU A 231 16.27 -33.40 -7.90
N ALA A 232 15.88 -34.29 -8.80
CA ALA A 232 16.69 -35.46 -9.16
C ALA A 232 17.99 -35.04 -9.84
N ASP A 233 19.04 -35.84 -9.67
CA ASP A 233 20.35 -35.57 -10.27
C ASP A 233 20.27 -35.56 -11.82
N THR A 234 19.43 -36.41 -12.40
CA THR A 234 19.15 -36.46 -13.84
C THR A 234 17.70 -36.05 -14.12
N ARG A 235 17.51 -35.06 -15.01
CA ARG A 235 16.16 -34.57 -15.39
C ARG A 235 16.14 -33.89 -16.75
N ALA A 236 14.95 -33.77 -17.33
CA ALA A 236 14.73 -33.07 -18.59
C ALA A 236 14.76 -31.55 -18.40
N SER A 237 15.38 -30.84 -19.34
CA SER A 237 15.42 -29.38 -19.40
C SER A 237 15.07 -28.87 -20.80
N LEU A 238 14.48 -27.68 -20.86
CA LEU A 238 14.19 -26.94 -22.07
C LEU A 238 15.20 -25.80 -22.18
N THR A 239 15.89 -25.71 -23.32
CA THR A 239 16.84 -24.62 -23.59
C THR A 239 16.29 -23.73 -24.70
N HIS A 240 16.35 -22.41 -24.51
CA HIS A 240 15.91 -21.39 -25.46
C HIS A 240 16.99 -20.33 -25.66
N LYS A 241 17.38 -20.11 -26.91
CA LYS A 241 18.30 -19.02 -27.28
C LYS A 241 17.52 -17.72 -27.40
N PHE A 242 18.05 -16.65 -26.83
CA PHE A 242 17.53 -15.29 -27.01
C PHE A 242 18.62 -14.31 -27.40
N SER A 243 18.21 -13.19 -27.99
CA SER A 243 19.05 -12.04 -28.29
C SER A 243 18.27 -10.78 -27.95
N ILE A 244 18.88 -9.79 -27.30
CA ILE A 244 18.28 -8.48 -27.01
C ILE A 244 19.31 -7.42 -27.39
N GLU A 245 19.06 -6.63 -28.44
CA GLU A 245 20.02 -5.63 -28.97
C GLU A 245 21.45 -6.18 -29.13
N GLY A 246 21.57 -7.38 -29.71
CA GLY A 246 22.87 -8.01 -29.95
C GLY A 246 23.51 -8.68 -28.73
N HIS A 247 22.88 -8.62 -27.56
CA HIS A 247 23.26 -9.44 -26.40
C HIS A 247 22.60 -10.81 -26.49
N GLU A 248 23.40 -11.82 -26.87
CA GLU A 248 22.92 -13.21 -26.94
C GLU A 248 23.05 -13.96 -25.61
N GLY A 249 22.09 -14.82 -25.34
CA GLY A 249 22.09 -15.72 -24.19
C GLY A 249 21.20 -16.94 -24.37
N TYR A 250 21.28 -17.86 -23.41
CA TYR A 250 20.49 -19.09 -23.36
C TYR A 250 19.75 -19.16 -22.03
N ILE A 251 18.47 -19.51 -22.09
CA ILE A 251 17.62 -19.82 -20.94
C ILE A 251 17.48 -21.33 -20.88
N THR A 252 17.89 -21.96 -19.78
CA THR A 252 17.71 -23.40 -19.57
C THR A 252 16.82 -23.64 -18.36
N VAL A 253 15.74 -24.38 -18.53
CA VAL A 253 14.71 -24.60 -17.51
C VAL A 253 14.41 -26.07 -17.35
N GLY A 254 14.64 -26.63 -16.17
CA GLY A 254 14.15 -27.96 -15.79
C GLY A 254 12.80 -27.85 -15.10
N THR A 255 11.75 -28.49 -15.64
CA THR A 255 10.33 -28.52 -15.17
C THR A 255 10.07 -27.78 -13.85
N PRO A 256 9.51 -26.55 -13.90
CA PRO A 256 10.06 -25.34 -13.27
C PRO A 256 10.48 -25.56 -11.81
N GLY A 257 11.70 -26.07 -11.66
CA GLY A 257 12.43 -26.29 -10.42
C GLY A 257 13.80 -25.62 -10.46
N GLU A 258 14.31 -25.35 -11.66
CA GLU A 258 15.57 -24.67 -11.88
C GLU A 258 15.52 -23.80 -13.13
N LEU A 259 16.25 -22.70 -13.07
CA LEU A 259 16.45 -21.72 -14.12
C LEU A 259 17.94 -21.43 -14.19
N PHE A 260 18.50 -21.53 -15.38
CA PHE A 260 19.84 -21.06 -15.70
C PHE A 260 19.75 -20.03 -16.83
N VAL A 261 20.56 -18.98 -16.74
CA VAL A 261 20.65 -17.96 -17.79
C VAL A 261 22.11 -17.74 -18.11
N THR A 262 22.56 -18.29 -19.23
CA THR A 262 23.95 -18.19 -19.69
C THR A 262 24.08 -17.08 -20.72
N MET A 263 24.92 -16.09 -20.46
CA MET A 263 25.20 -15.00 -21.40
C MET A 263 26.41 -15.36 -22.28
N ALA A 264 26.39 -14.99 -23.58
CA ALA A 264 27.46 -15.36 -24.52
C ALA A 264 28.84 -14.71 -24.21
N LYS A 265 28.88 -13.61 -23.45
CA LYS A 265 30.13 -12.98 -22.97
C LYS A 265 30.45 -13.45 -21.55
N GLU A 266 31.12 -14.60 -21.48
CA GLU A 266 31.56 -15.23 -20.24
C GLU A 266 32.53 -14.32 -19.46
N GLY A 267 32.44 -14.32 -18.12
CA GLY A 267 33.31 -13.54 -17.24
C GLY A 267 32.95 -12.05 -17.09
N SER A 268 31.85 -11.58 -17.69
CA SER A 268 31.35 -10.22 -17.49
C SER A 268 30.54 -10.09 -16.18
N THR A 269 30.47 -8.88 -15.61
CA THR A 269 29.61 -8.57 -14.44
C THR A 269 28.16 -8.98 -14.67
N LEU A 270 27.67 -8.84 -15.91
CA LEU A 270 26.33 -9.24 -16.30
C LEU A 270 26.13 -10.75 -16.22
N SER A 271 27.10 -11.55 -16.68
CA SER A 271 27.05 -13.02 -16.56
C SER A 271 26.96 -13.44 -15.09
N GLY A 272 27.87 -12.95 -14.24
CA GLY A 272 27.87 -13.31 -12.81
C GLY A 272 26.59 -12.89 -12.07
N MET A 273 26.01 -11.74 -12.44
CA MET A 273 24.73 -11.27 -11.88
C MET A 273 23.57 -12.15 -12.34
N MET A 274 23.53 -12.52 -13.63
CA MET A 274 22.48 -13.39 -14.17
C MET A 274 22.56 -14.82 -13.60
N ASP A 275 23.76 -15.37 -13.41
CA ASP A 275 23.95 -16.67 -12.78
C ASP A 275 23.48 -16.68 -11.32
N SER A 276 23.85 -15.64 -10.56
CA SER A 276 23.43 -15.47 -9.16
C SER A 276 21.92 -15.28 -9.03
N PHE A 277 21.34 -14.50 -9.94
CA PHE A 277 19.90 -14.27 -10.01
C PHE A 277 19.14 -15.55 -10.37
N ALA A 278 19.55 -16.25 -11.42
CA ALA A 278 18.94 -17.50 -11.86
C ALA A 278 19.03 -18.60 -10.78
N THR A 279 20.14 -18.65 -10.04
CA THR A 279 20.29 -19.51 -8.85
C THR A 279 19.28 -19.17 -7.76
N SER A 280 19.07 -17.88 -7.49
CA SER A 280 18.08 -17.42 -6.52
C SER A 280 16.66 -17.81 -6.93
N ILE A 281 16.31 -17.65 -8.21
CA ILE A 281 15.00 -18.06 -8.74
C ILE A 281 14.82 -19.57 -8.68
N SER A 282 15.88 -20.35 -8.96
CA SER A 282 15.88 -21.80 -8.80
C SER A 282 15.57 -22.23 -7.36
N LEU A 283 16.11 -21.52 -6.37
CA LEU A 283 15.75 -21.75 -4.96
C LEU A 283 14.27 -21.47 -4.73
N LEU A 284 13.73 -20.34 -5.21
CA LEU A 284 12.31 -20.01 -5.06
C LEU A 284 11.41 -21.11 -5.63
N PHE A 285 11.72 -21.65 -6.81
CA PHE A 285 10.98 -22.78 -7.37
C PHE A 285 11.06 -24.03 -6.48
N GLN A 286 12.23 -24.35 -5.93
CA GLN A 286 12.41 -25.48 -5.02
C GLN A 286 11.68 -25.31 -3.67
N TYR A 287 11.38 -24.07 -3.27
CA TYR A 287 10.53 -23.75 -2.12
C TYR A 287 9.04 -23.63 -2.47
N GLY A 288 8.66 -23.90 -3.72
CA GLY A 288 7.27 -23.94 -4.17
C GLY A 288 6.65 -22.59 -4.49
N VAL A 289 7.45 -21.56 -4.77
CA VAL A 289 6.93 -20.25 -5.19
C VAL A 289 6.25 -20.37 -6.57
N PRO A 290 4.96 -20.00 -6.72
CA PRO A 290 4.26 -20.10 -7.99
C PRO A 290 4.87 -19.19 -9.07
N LEU A 291 4.99 -19.72 -10.30
CA LEU A 291 5.54 -18.98 -11.43
C LEU A 291 4.75 -17.70 -11.73
N VAL A 292 3.41 -17.73 -11.62
CA VAL A 292 2.53 -16.58 -11.90
C VAL A 292 2.97 -15.32 -11.14
N HIS A 293 3.31 -15.45 -9.86
CA HIS A 293 3.77 -14.34 -9.03
C HIS A 293 5.15 -13.82 -9.43
N LEU A 294 6.05 -14.71 -9.85
CA LEU A 294 7.36 -14.31 -10.33
C LEU A 294 7.24 -13.56 -11.67
N VAL A 295 6.36 -14.01 -12.56
CA VAL A 295 6.08 -13.33 -13.84
C VAL A 295 5.43 -11.97 -13.61
N GLU A 296 4.45 -11.87 -12.70
CA GLU A 296 3.84 -10.60 -12.31
C GLU A 296 4.88 -9.62 -11.73
N LYS A 297 5.80 -10.13 -10.90
CA LYS A 297 6.78 -9.29 -10.19
C LYS A 297 7.92 -8.82 -11.09
N PHE A 298 8.49 -9.73 -11.87
CA PHE A 298 9.72 -9.51 -12.66
C PHE A 298 9.42 -9.19 -14.13
N GLY A 299 8.23 -9.53 -14.61
CA GLY A 299 7.71 -9.05 -15.87
C GLY A 299 7.70 -7.53 -15.89
N HIS A 300 8.14 -6.94 -16.99
CA HIS A 300 8.19 -5.50 -17.24
C HIS A 300 9.17 -4.68 -16.40
N MET A 301 10.08 -5.32 -15.66
CA MET A 301 11.22 -4.62 -15.07
C MET A 301 12.09 -3.97 -16.14
N ARG A 302 12.53 -2.73 -15.89
CA ARG A 302 13.24 -1.87 -16.85
C ARG A 302 14.69 -1.66 -16.42
N PHE A 303 15.63 -2.12 -17.23
CA PHE A 303 17.07 -1.82 -17.13
C PHE A 303 17.81 -2.38 -18.35
N GLU A 304 18.98 -1.81 -18.64
CA GLU A 304 19.87 -2.24 -19.73
C GLU A 304 20.49 -3.63 -19.45
N PRO A 305 20.61 -4.53 -20.45
CA PRO A 305 20.26 -4.35 -21.86
C PRO A 305 18.76 -4.43 -22.13
N SER A 306 18.24 -3.50 -22.94
CA SER A 306 16.84 -3.45 -23.37
C SER A 306 16.74 -3.22 -24.87
N GLY A 307 15.71 -3.75 -25.52
CA GLY A 307 15.41 -3.50 -26.92
C GLY A 307 14.78 -4.67 -27.66
N TRP A 308 14.92 -4.72 -28.98
CA TRP A 308 14.22 -5.70 -29.81
C TRP A 308 14.86 -7.09 -29.72
N THR A 309 14.03 -8.14 -29.67
CA THR A 309 14.53 -9.48 -29.37
C THR A 309 14.38 -10.51 -30.49
N GLY A 310 13.75 -10.13 -31.60
CA GLY A 310 13.43 -11.04 -32.71
C GLY A 310 12.47 -12.18 -32.37
N ASN A 311 11.87 -12.20 -31.16
CA ASN A 311 10.88 -13.21 -30.77
C ASN A 311 9.47 -12.69 -31.11
N PRO A 312 8.67 -13.40 -31.93
CA PRO A 312 7.32 -12.96 -32.29
C PRO A 312 6.39 -12.75 -31.10
N GLU A 313 6.56 -13.52 -30.03
CA GLU A 313 5.74 -13.41 -28.82
C GLU A 313 6.24 -12.31 -27.87
N ILE A 314 7.49 -11.87 -28.04
CA ILE A 314 8.14 -10.88 -27.19
C ILE A 314 8.93 -9.92 -28.08
N GLY A 315 8.24 -8.98 -28.72
CA GLY A 315 8.90 -8.07 -29.68
C GLY A 315 9.99 -7.21 -29.04
N PHE A 316 9.62 -6.45 -28.01
CA PHE A 316 10.53 -5.55 -27.28
C PHE A 316 10.70 -6.01 -25.83
N ALA A 317 11.94 -6.13 -25.36
CA ALA A 317 12.30 -6.41 -23.98
C ALA A 317 12.79 -5.17 -23.24
N LYS A 318 12.21 -4.95 -22.06
CA LYS A 318 12.55 -3.83 -21.17
C LYS A 318 13.81 -4.11 -20.34
N SER A 319 14.18 -5.37 -20.24
CA SER A 319 15.42 -5.90 -19.66
C SER A 319 15.55 -7.38 -20.00
N ILE A 320 16.72 -7.97 -19.74
CA ILE A 320 16.92 -9.43 -19.81
C ILE A 320 15.94 -10.16 -18.85
N VAL A 321 15.73 -9.63 -17.63
CA VAL A 321 14.83 -10.24 -16.65
C VAL A 321 13.38 -10.20 -17.11
N ASP A 322 12.93 -9.08 -17.67
CA ASP A 322 11.60 -8.96 -18.29
C ASP A 322 11.42 -9.97 -19.44
N TYR A 323 12.44 -10.17 -20.27
CA TYR A 323 12.38 -11.18 -21.33
C TYR A 323 12.25 -12.60 -20.76
N VAL A 324 13.12 -12.97 -19.82
CA VAL A 324 13.15 -14.31 -19.20
C VAL A 324 11.79 -14.65 -18.60
N PHE A 325 11.20 -13.76 -17.81
CA PHE A 325 9.93 -14.04 -17.13
C PHE A 325 8.72 -14.01 -18.04
N ARG A 326 8.67 -13.13 -19.04
CA ARG A 326 7.59 -13.19 -20.05
C ARG A 326 7.70 -14.45 -20.90
N TRP A 327 8.91 -14.90 -21.23
CA TRP A 327 9.12 -16.15 -21.95
C TRP A 327 8.70 -17.37 -21.12
N LEU A 328 9.10 -17.43 -19.83
CA LEU A 328 8.63 -18.45 -18.90
C LEU A 328 7.12 -18.43 -18.76
N GLY A 329 6.52 -17.24 -18.62
CA GLY A 329 5.09 -17.04 -18.53
C GLY A 329 4.35 -17.57 -19.77
N ASN A 330 4.81 -17.17 -20.95
CA ASN A 330 4.28 -17.70 -22.21
C ASN A 330 4.37 -19.22 -22.25
N ARG A 331 5.49 -19.82 -21.82
CA ARG A 331 5.73 -21.25 -21.99
C ARG A 331 4.96 -22.13 -21.00
N PHE A 332 4.87 -21.72 -19.73
CA PHE A 332 4.45 -22.60 -18.63
C PHE A 332 3.15 -22.17 -17.93
N LEU A 333 2.66 -20.94 -18.11
CA LEU A 333 1.39 -20.51 -17.52
C LEU A 333 0.19 -20.97 -18.36
N SER A 334 -0.94 -21.13 -17.67
CA SER A 334 -2.22 -21.42 -18.29
C SER A 334 -2.72 -20.21 -19.09
N GLU A 335 -3.62 -20.44 -20.06
CA GLU A 335 -4.24 -19.38 -20.85
C GLU A 335 -4.87 -18.25 -20.02
N PRO A 336 -5.68 -18.51 -18.98
CA PRO A 336 -6.26 -17.43 -18.17
C PRO A 336 -5.20 -16.64 -17.40
N ASP A 337 -4.15 -17.29 -16.88
CA ASP A 337 -3.06 -16.61 -16.16
C ASP A 337 -2.24 -15.72 -17.09
N ARG A 338 -1.99 -16.17 -18.33
CA ARG A 338 -1.32 -15.37 -19.35
C ARG A 338 -2.14 -14.14 -19.73
N ALA A 339 -3.45 -14.32 -19.95
CA ALA A 339 -4.35 -13.22 -20.28
C ALA A 339 -4.40 -12.17 -19.16
N ALA A 340 -4.47 -12.61 -17.90
CA ALA A 340 -4.43 -11.72 -16.73
C ALA A 340 -3.13 -10.90 -16.64
N LEU A 341 -2.01 -11.49 -17.07
CA LEU A 341 -0.69 -10.84 -17.08
C LEU A 341 -0.37 -10.10 -18.39
N GLY A 342 -1.32 -10.02 -19.33
CA GLY A 342 -1.13 -9.35 -20.62
C GLY A 342 -0.10 -10.02 -21.52
N LEU A 343 0.12 -11.33 -21.35
CA LEU A 343 1.02 -12.13 -22.17
C LEU A 343 0.28 -12.65 -23.40
N VAL A 344 0.78 -12.34 -24.59
CA VAL A 344 0.15 -12.72 -25.87
C VAL A 344 1.00 -13.78 -26.57
N ARG A 345 0.42 -14.94 -26.87
CA ARG A 345 1.00 -15.88 -27.84
C ARG A 345 0.48 -15.54 -29.23
N THR A 346 1.38 -15.38 -30.19
CA THR A 346 1.02 -15.16 -31.60
C THR A 346 0.27 -16.32 -32.22
N THR A 347 0.25 -17.50 -31.59
CA THR A 347 -0.51 -18.68 -32.03
C THR A 347 -2.00 -18.66 -31.62
N GLU A 348 -2.42 -17.73 -30.75
CA GLU A 348 -3.78 -17.70 -30.18
C GLU A 348 -4.61 -16.51 -30.71
N VAL A 349 -4.08 -15.70 -31.64
CA VAL A 349 -4.79 -14.58 -32.24
C VAL A 349 -5.45 -15.01 -33.55
N ALA A 350 -6.71 -15.47 -33.45
CA ALA A 350 -7.87 -14.96 -34.20
C ALA A 350 -9.02 -15.97 -34.11
N ASP A 351 -9.79 -15.94 -33.02
CA ASP A 351 -11.15 -16.46 -33.09
C ASP A 351 -11.96 -15.51 -33.99
N ALA A 352 -12.16 -15.91 -35.24
CA ALA A 352 -12.91 -15.16 -36.23
C ALA A 352 -14.35 -14.88 -35.77
N THR A 353 -14.87 -15.70 -34.85
CA THR A 353 -16.22 -15.62 -34.29
C THR A 353 -16.40 -14.34 -33.48
N SER A 354 -15.41 -13.96 -32.66
CA SER A 354 -15.48 -12.76 -31.83
C SER A 354 -15.40 -11.48 -32.66
N GLN A 355 -14.67 -11.50 -33.79
CA GLN A 355 -14.64 -10.39 -34.74
C GLN A 355 -15.96 -10.26 -35.53
N LEU A 356 -16.59 -11.39 -35.88
CA LEU A 356 -17.88 -11.42 -36.59
C LEU A 356 -19.04 -10.92 -35.70
N GLU A 357 -19.04 -11.27 -34.42
CA GLU A 357 -20.02 -10.75 -33.45
C GLU A 357 -19.89 -9.23 -33.24
N LEU A 358 -18.67 -8.72 -33.18
CA LEU A 358 -18.39 -7.28 -33.10
C LEU A 358 -18.88 -6.56 -34.37
N LEU A 359 -18.64 -7.14 -35.55
CA LEU A 359 -19.13 -6.58 -36.81
C LEU A 359 -20.67 -6.52 -36.86
N ASN A 360 -21.33 -7.60 -36.44
CA ASN A 360 -22.80 -7.67 -36.42
C ASN A 360 -23.43 -6.69 -35.42
N ARG A 361 -22.79 -6.47 -34.26
CA ARG A 361 -23.23 -5.45 -33.29
C ARG A 361 -23.06 -4.03 -33.81
N VAL A 362 -21.97 -3.75 -34.53
CA VAL A 362 -21.73 -2.44 -35.14
C VAL A 362 -22.74 -2.16 -36.26
N VAL A 363 -23.15 -3.17 -37.03
CA VAL A 363 -24.19 -3.04 -38.07
C VAL A 363 -25.58 -2.79 -37.47
N GLN A 364 -25.91 -3.45 -36.34
CA GLN A 364 -27.17 -3.19 -35.63
C GLN A 364 -27.21 -1.78 -35.01
N LEU A 365 -26.08 -1.28 -34.49
CA LEU A 365 -25.98 0.08 -33.95
C LEU A 365 -25.98 1.17 -35.03
N ALA A 366 -25.65 0.82 -36.27
CA ALA A 366 -25.60 1.74 -37.41
C ALA A 366 -26.92 1.84 -38.19
N THR A 367 -27.95 1.08 -37.81
CA THR A 367 -29.29 1.24 -38.39
C THR A 367 -30.12 2.20 -37.53
N PRO A 368 -30.58 3.34 -38.06
CA PRO A 368 -31.39 4.28 -37.28
C PRO A 368 -32.77 3.66 -37.00
N GLU A 369 -33.13 3.53 -35.73
CA GLU A 369 -34.50 3.20 -35.32
C GLU A 369 -35.43 4.37 -35.63
N THR A 370 -36.30 4.20 -36.63
CA THR A 370 -37.51 5.00 -36.78
C THR A 370 -38.42 4.73 -35.58
N GLN A 371 -38.51 5.69 -34.66
CA GLN A 371 -39.49 5.64 -33.58
C GLN A 371 -40.90 5.88 -34.13
N ALA A 372 -41.72 4.84 -34.14
CA ALA A 372 -43.17 4.96 -34.18
C ALA A 372 -43.69 4.94 -32.74
N THR A 373 -44.30 6.04 -32.32
CA THR A 373 -45.06 6.11 -31.06
C THR A 373 -46.52 5.75 -31.31
N ASN A 374 -47.13 4.98 -30.42
CA ASN A 374 -48.56 5.09 -30.12
C ASN A 374 -48.80 4.86 -28.62
N GLY A 375 -49.43 5.84 -27.99
CA GLY A 375 -49.47 5.99 -26.54
C GLY A 375 -50.24 4.89 -25.80
N ASN A 376 -49.69 4.50 -24.65
CA ASN A 376 -50.35 4.47 -23.35
C ASN A 376 -49.30 4.16 -22.28
N GLY A 377 -49.15 5.07 -21.31
CA GLY A 377 -48.09 5.02 -20.29
C GLY A 377 -48.24 3.92 -19.22
N HIS A 378 -47.09 3.60 -18.63
CA HIS A 378 -46.77 2.68 -17.49
C HIS A 378 -46.55 1.19 -17.87
N ALA A 379 -45.58 0.41 -17.36
CA ALA A 379 -44.37 0.54 -16.50
C ALA A 379 -43.45 -0.68 -16.86
N VAL A 380 -42.16 -0.77 -16.49
CA VAL A 380 -41.61 -1.34 -15.24
C VAL A 380 -40.13 -0.90 -15.12
N ALA A 381 -39.68 -0.50 -13.93
CA ALA A 381 -38.30 -0.14 -13.65
C ALA A 381 -37.41 -1.39 -13.45
N PRO A 382 -36.25 -1.51 -14.14
CA PRO A 382 -35.24 -2.51 -13.79
C PRO A 382 -34.35 -2.04 -12.63
N VAL A 383 -33.96 -3.01 -11.80
CA VAL A 383 -33.05 -2.91 -10.65
C VAL A 383 -31.66 -2.42 -11.10
N PRO A 384 -30.94 -1.57 -10.33
CA PRO A 384 -29.60 -1.16 -10.71
C PRO A 384 -28.56 -2.24 -10.40
N ASP A 385 -27.85 -2.69 -11.45
CA ASP A 385 -26.61 -3.47 -11.34
C ASP A 385 -25.47 -2.63 -10.75
N ALA A 386 -24.53 -3.34 -10.10
CA ALA A 386 -23.36 -2.81 -9.40
C ALA A 386 -22.45 -1.92 -10.29
N PRO A 387 -21.71 -0.95 -9.71
CA PRO A 387 -20.92 0.01 -10.47
C PRO A 387 -19.74 -0.67 -11.18
N GLY A 388 -19.84 -0.74 -12.51
CA GLY A 388 -18.75 -1.12 -13.40
C GLY A 388 -17.60 -0.11 -13.33
N TYR A 389 -16.38 -0.63 -13.20
CA TYR A 389 -15.13 0.09 -13.31
C TYR A 389 -15.11 0.92 -14.61
N ARG A 390 -15.06 2.26 -14.51
CA ARG A 390 -14.75 3.12 -15.65
C ARG A 390 -13.35 2.76 -16.17
N ARG A 391 -13.27 2.11 -17.34
CA ARG A 391 -12.03 2.14 -18.12
C ARG A 391 -11.83 3.56 -18.61
N LEU A 392 -10.77 4.21 -18.15
CA LEU A 392 -10.27 5.42 -18.79
C LEU A 392 -9.79 5.05 -20.21
N ASN A 393 -10.32 5.80 -21.18
CA ASN A 393 -9.76 6.07 -22.51
C ASN A 393 -9.77 4.91 -23.53
N SER A 394 -10.85 4.84 -24.32
CA SER A 394 -10.89 4.12 -25.59
C SER A 394 -11.37 5.06 -26.71
N THR A 395 -10.45 5.78 -27.35
CA THR A 395 -10.64 6.26 -28.72
C THR A 395 -9.98 5.25 -29.66
N PRO A 396 -10.75 4.53 -30.50
CA PRO A 396 -10.28 3.33 -31.20
C PRO A 396 -9.22 3.56 -32.30
N ASP A 397 -8.97 4.81 -32.74
CA ASP A 397 -8.07 5.11 -33.87
C ASP A 397 -6.85 5.99 -33.50
N ALA A 398 -6.42 6.01 -32.24
CA ALA A 398 -5.26 6.83 -31.86
C ALA A 398 -3.94 6.14 -32.27
N PRO A 399 -3.11 6.75 -33.13
CA PRO A 399 -1.86 6.14 -33.59
C PRO A 399 -0.85 5.99 -32.44
N PRO A 400 0.01 4.95 -32.46
CA PRO A 400 1.05 4.79 -31.46
C PRO A 400 2.09 5.92 -31.56
N CYS A 401 2.66 6.32 -30.41
CA CYS A 401 3.67 7.37 -30.36
C CYS A 401 4.93 6.95 -31.12
N PRO A 402 5.43 7.75 -32.08
CA PRO A 402 6.59 7.36 -32.90
C PRO A 402 7.91 7.32 -32.12
N ARG A 403 7.97 7.99 -30.96
CA ARG A 403 9.16 8.02 -30.10
C ARG A 403 9.20 6.85 -29.10
N CYS A 404 8.08 6.51 -28.47
CA CYS A 404 8.07 5.56 -27.36
C CYS A 404 7.00 4.46 -27.46
N GLY A 405 6.23 4.42 -28.54
CA GLY A 405 5.22 3.38 -28.81
C GLY A 405 3.97 3.42 -27.93
N TRP A 406 3.87 4.38 -27.00
CA TRP A 406 2.68 4.52 -26.13
C TRP A 406 1.46 4.98 -26.94
N LEU A 407 0.27 4.50 -26.59
CA LEU A 407 -0.96 4.96 -27.23
C LEU A 407 -1.13 6.47 -27.00
N THR A 408 -1.21 7.23 -28.08
CA THR A 408 -1.44 8.67 -27.97
C THR A 408 -2.89 8.94 -27.60
N VAL A 409 -3.15 10.08 -26.97
CA VAL A 409 -4.50 10.55 -26.64
C VAL A 409 -4.79 11.76 -27.50
N ARG A 410 -6.01 11.84 -28.06
CA ARG A 410 -6.41 12.96 -28.91
C ARG A 410 -6.45 14.25 -28.08
N SER A 411 -5.72 15.26 -28.54
CA SER A 411 -5.63 16.60 -27.97
C SER A 411 -5.96 17.61 -29.08
N GLY A 412 -7.26 17.87 -29.27
CA GLY A 412 -7.79 18.68 -30.37
C GLY A 412 -7.71 17.95 -31.73
N THR A 413 -7.11 18.59 -32.73
CA THR A 413 -6.84 17.99 -34.04
C THR A 413 -5.61 17.07 -34.05
N CYS A 414 -4.83 17.10 -32.98
CA CYS A 414 -3.54 16.41 -32.87
C CYS A 414 -3.59 15.34 -31.79
N HIS A 415 -2.54 14.54 -31.69
CA HIS A 415 -2.41 13.48 -30.71
C HIS A 415 -1.22 13.77 -29.79
N LYS A 416 -1.37 13.53 -28.49
CA LYS A 416 -0.34 13.76 -27.48
C LYS A 416 -0.01 12.46 -26.77
N CYS A 417 1.28 12.20 -26.62
CA CYS A 417 1.77 11.12 -25.79
C CYS A 417 1.85 11.59 -24.34
N GLU A 418 1.00 11.04 -23.46
CA GLU A 418 1.05 11.36 -22.03
C GLU A 418 2.30 10.80 -21.34
N ASN A 419 2.99 9.84 -21.96
CA ASN A 419 4.18 9.20 -21.39
C ASN A 419 5.48 10.00 -21.66
N CYS A 420 5.69 10.53 -22.87
CA CYS A 420 6.92 11.25 -23.21
C CYS A 420 6.70 12.70 -23.67
N GLY A 421 5.45 13.17 -23.70
CA GLY A 421 5.09 14.55 -24.08
C GLY A 421 5.08 14.83 -25.58
N GLU A 422 5.49 13.86 -26.42
CA GLU A 422 5.55 13.99 -27.88
C GLU A 422 4.15 14.23 -28.48
N THR A 423 4.04 15.14 -29.44
CA THR A 423 2.77 15.44 -30.13
C THR A 423 2.85 15.10 -31.61
N THR A 424 1.90 14.30 -32.10
CA THR A 424 1.76 13.96 -33.51
C THR A 424 0.65 14.79 -34.15
N GLY A 425 1.02 15.66 -35.10
CA GLY A 425 0.09 16.37 -35.99
C GLY A 425 -0.02 17.89 -35.82
N CYS A 426 0.68 18.50 -34.84
CA CYS A 426 0.74 19.96 -34.67
C CYS A 426 2.21 20.34 -34.51
N SER A 427 2.74 21.15 -35.43
CA SER A 427 4.00 21.88 -35.26
C SER A 427 3.86 23.04 -34.30
#